data_AF-A0A1F6LSU2-F1
#
_entry.id   AF-A0A1F6LSU2-F1
#
_cell.length_a   1.000
_cell.length_b   1.000
_cell.length_c   1.000
_cell.angle_alpha   90.00
_cell.angle_beta   90.00
_cell.angle_gamma   90.00
#
_symmetry.space_group_name_H-M   'P 1'
#
loop_
_entity.id
_entity.type
_entity.pdbx_description
1 polymer ?
#
loop_
_entity_poly.entity_id
_entity_poly.type
_entity_poly.pdbx_seq_one_letter_code
_entity_poly.pdbx_strand_id
1 'polypeptide(L)'
;MAGKLQADLVQLFNDVTAYTGEGTRRLDFPPWRVQLYKGAMEIPLVAFYPAARIPLDAAWVQEFAALLATLGLDLECVEEENNYKINTSDTKLYLGRVTGEALKLHAPRMKEMGFDTFRQIVGGYFRLHEVRS
;
A
#
# COMPACT_ATOMS: atom_id res chain seq x y z
N MET A 1 -21.03 2.83 9.09
CA MET A 1 -19.79 3.12 8.33
C MET A 1 -18.70 2.07 8.55
N ALA A 2 -18.39 1.66 9.79
CA ALA A 2 -17.33 0.66 10.06
C ALA A 2 -17.51 -0.71 9.36
N GLY A 3 -18.75 -1.21 9.26
CA GLY A 3 -19.03 -2.49 8.59
C GLY A 3 -18.82 -2.49 7.07
N LYS A 4 -19.03 -1.34 6.41
CA LYS A 4 -18.80 -1.18 4.96
C LYS A 4 -17.30 -1.21 4.66
N LEU A 5 -16.51 -0.43 5.41
CA LEU A 5 -15.05 -0.41 5.24
C LEU A 5 -14.43 -1.80 5.46
N GLN A 6 -14.91 -2.56 6.45
CA GLN A 6 -14.44 -3.92 6.68
C GLN A 6 -14.70 -4.84 5.48
N ALA A 7 -15.92 -4.82 4.92
CA ALA A 7 -16.27 -5.62 3.75
C ALA A 7 -15.46 -5.21 2.51
N ASP A 8 -15.28 -3.90 2.30
CA ASP A 8 -14.49 -3.35 1.21
C ASP A 8 -13.02 -3.81 1.32
N LEU A 9 -12.43 -3.79 2.52
CA LEU A 9 -11.07 -4.27 2.76
C LEU A 9 -10.91 -5.78 2.54
N VAL A 10 -11.92 -6.59 2.90
CA VAL A 10 -11.92 -8.04 2.62
C VAL A 10 -11.91 -8.29 1.11
N GLN A 11 -12.79 -7.60 0.37
CA GLN A 11 -12.85 -7.76 -1.09
C GLN A 11 -11.55 -7.34 -1.75
N LEU A 12 -11.00 -6.18 -1.35
CA LEU A 12 -9.73 -5.69 -1.84
C LEU A 12 -8.59 -6.68 -1.57
N PHE A 13 -8.54 -7.28 -0.37
CA PHE A 13 -7.54 -8.30 -0.05
C PHE A 13 -7.67 -9.52 -0.97
N ASN A 14 -8.89 -9.99 -1.24
CA ASN A 14 -9.14 -11.08 -2.18
C ASN A 14 -8.65 -10.73 -3.60
N ASP A 15 -8.89 -9.50 -4.06
CA ASP A 15 -8.40 -9.03 -5.36
C ASP A 15 -6.87 -8.97 -5.42
N VAL A 16 -6.21 -8.48 -4.35
CA VAL A 16 -4.74 -8.42 -4.23
C VAL A 16 -4.14 -9.83 -4.24
N THR A 17 -4.72 -10.77 -3.49
CA THR A 17 -4.20 -12.14 -3.36
C THR A 17 -4.44 -13.00 -4.60
N ALA A 18 -5.47 -12.68 -5.39
CA ALA A 18 -5.77 -13.34 -6.66
C ALA A 18 -4.95 -12.76 -7.84
N TYR A 19 -4.33 -11.59 -7.68
CA TYR A 19 -3.59 -10.95 -8.76
C TYR A 19 -2.25 -11.64 -9.04
N THR A 20 -2.09 -12.12 -10.27
CA THR A 20 -0.92 -12.87 -10.73
C THR A 20 0.14 -12.00 -11.41
N GLY A 21 -0.09 -10.69 -11.56
CA GLY A 21 0.79 -9.81 -12.32
C GLY A 21 0.44 -9.66 -13.81
N GLU A 22 -0.64 -10.29 -14.27
CA GLU A 22 -1.11 -10.16 -15.66
C GLU A 22 -2.03 -8.95 -15.83
N GLY A 23 -1.64 -8.05 -16.74
CA GLY A 23 -2.39 -6.84 -17.05
C GLY A 23 -2.44 -5.83 -15.90
N THR A 24 -2.96 -4.65 -16.17
CA THR A 24 -3.27 -3.66 -15.14
C THR A 24 -4.76 -3.72 -14.83
N ARG A 25 -5.13 -3.82 -13.55
CA ARG A 25 -6.53 -3.75 -13.09
C ARG A 25 -6.71 -2.52 -12.22
N ARG A 26 -7.71 -1.71 -12.53
CA ARG A 26 -8.16 -0.61 -11.68
C ARG A 26 -9.33 -1.10 -10.84
N LEU A 27 -9.30 -0.81 -9.54
CA LEU A 27 -10.38 -1.10 -8.60
C LEU A 27 -10.97 0.21 -8.10
N ASP A 28 -12.29 0.29 -8.08
CA ASP A 28 -13.00 1.44 -7.51
C ASP A 28 -13.06 1.28 -5.99
N PHE A 29 -12.31 2.13 -5.29
CA PHE A 29 -12.27 2.16 -3.82
C PHE A 29 -12.37 3.61 -3.31
N PRO A 30 -13.50 4.32 -3.52
CA PRO A 30 -13.58 5.75 -3.20
C PRO A 30 -13.28 6.04 -1.72
N PRO A 31 -12.60 7.16 -1.40
CA PRO A 31 -12.15 8.22 -2.32
C PRO A 31 -10.85 7.91 -3.08
N TRP A 32 -10.31 6.70 -2.91
CA TRP A 32 -9.03 6.28 -3.46
C TRP A 32 -9.19 5.65 -4.84
N ARG A 33 -8.18 5.83 -5.68
CA ARG A 33 -8.00 4.98 -6.85
C ARG A 33 -7.05 3.87 -6.46
N VAL A 34 -7.47 2.61 -6.65
CA VAL A 34 -6.59 1.46 -6.43
C VAL A 34 -6.21 0.84 -7.77
N GLN A 35 -4.95 0.44 -7.91
CA GLN A 35 -4.43 -0.16 -9.13
C GLN A 35 -3.56 -1.36 -8.81
N LEU A 36 -3.89 -2.51 -9.42
CA LEU A 36 -3.05 -3.69 -9.47
C LEU A 36 -2.25 -3.66 -10.78
N TYR A 37 -0.94 -3.80 -10.71
CA TYR A 37 -0.07 -3.75 -11.88
C TYR A 37 1.25 -4.49 -11.63
N LYS A 38 1.95 -4.80 -12.72
CA LYS A 38 3.28 -5.39 -12.68
C LYS A 38 4.33 -4.27 -12.62
N GLY A 39 5.09 -4.23 -11.54
CA GLY A 39 6.19 -3.28 -11.33
C GLY A 39 7.40 -3.57 -12.23
N ALA A 40 8.42 -2.71 -12.15
CA ALA A 40 9.56 -2.69 -13.07
C ALA A 40 10.47 -3.95 -13.03
N MET A 41 10.34 -4.80 -12.01
CA MET A 41 11.05 -6.08 -11.87
C MET A 41 10.09 -7.27 -11.97
N GLU A 42 8.99 -7.09 -12.70
CA GLU A 42 7.91 -8.07 -12.83
C GLU A 42 7.15 -8.43 -11.55
N ILE A 43 7.35 -7.66 -10.50
CA ILE A 43 6.70 -7.86 -9.20
C ILE A 43 5.25 -7.42 -9.27
N PRO A 44 4.27 -8.25 -8.89
CA PRO A 44 2.88 -7.81 -8.75
C PRO A 44 2.74 -6.83 -7.58
N LEU A 45 2.20 -5.64 -7.86
CA LEU A 45 2.01 -4.56 -6.89
C LEU A 45 0.54 -4.16 -6.80
N VAL A 46 0.16 -3.61 -5.65
CA VAL A 46 -1.06 -2.82 -5.47
C VAL A 46 -0.68 -1.39 -5.10
N ALA A 47 -1.24 -0.41 -5.79
CA ALA A 47 -1.06 1.02 -5.49
C ALA A 47 -2.36 1.67 -5.04
N PHE A 48 -2.27 2.48 -3.99
CA PHE A 48 -3.35 3.26 -3.39
C PHE A 48 -3.07 4.75 -3.64
N TYR A 49 -3.79 5.33 -4.60
CA TYR A 49 -3.67 6.73 -4.95
C TYR A 49 -4.73 7.55 -4.19
N PRO A 50 -4.33 8.46 -3.29
CA PRO A 50 -5.24 9.43 -2.71
C PRO A 50 -5.75 10.42 -3.75
N ALA A 51 -6.81 11.13 -3.40
CA ALA A 51 -7.32 12.25 -4.18
C ALA A 51 -6.35 13.45 -4.20
N ALA A 52 -5.54 13.62 -3.15
CA ALA A 52 -4.53 14.67 -3.01
C ALA A 52 -3.13 14.06 -2.87
N ARG A 53 -2.09 14.84 -3.22
CA ARG A 53 -0.69 14.41 -3.02
C ARG A 53 -0.36 14.29 -1.53
N ILE A 54 0.55 13.38 -1.22
CA ILE A 54 1.04 13.08 0.13
C ILE A 54 2.30 13.93 0.40
N PRO A 55 2.26 14.84 1.39
CA PRO A 55 3.48 15.45 1.92
C PRO A 55 4.26 14.39 2.72
N LEU A 56 5.42 13.97 2.20
CA LEU A 56 6.24 12.90 2.80
C LEU A 56 6.86 13.30 4.15
N ASP A 57 7.01 14.60 4.40
CA ASP A 57 7.47 15.19 5.65
C ASP A 57 6.35 15.36 6.69
N ALA A 58 5.11 15.02 6.34
CA ALA A 58 3.99 15.15 7.26
C ALA A 58 4.11 14.19 8.44
N ALA A 59 3.76 14.66 9.64
CA ALA A 59 3.83 13.89 10.87
C ALA A 59 3.09 12.53 10.79
N TRP A 60 1.99 12.47 10.04
CA TRP A 60 1.24 11.22 9.89
C TRP A 60 2.03 10.14 9.13
N VAL A 61 2.96 10.51 8.23
CA VAL A 61 3.82 9.54 7.53
C VAL A 61 4.78 8.89 8.52
N GLN A 62 5.26 9.65 9.50
CA GLN A 62 6.07 9.12 10.62
C GLN A 62 5.22 8.22 11.54
N GLU A 63 3.98 8.62 11.85
CA GLU A 63 3.03 7.77 12.60
C GLU A 63 2.76 6.45 11.86
N PHE A 64 2.62 6.51 10.53
CA PHE A 64 2.41 5.33 9.69
C PHE A 64 3.65 4.43 9.66
N ALA A 65 4.84 5.00 9.51
CA ALA A 65 6.10 4.25 9.59
C ALA A 65 6.25 3.56 10.96
N ALA A 66 5.90 4.24 12.05
CA ALA A 66 5.92 3.66 13.39
C ALA A 66 4.93 2.49 13.54
N LEU A 67 3.72 2.60 12.99
CA LEU A 67 2.75 1.50 12.94
C LEU A 67 3.36 0.28 12.23
N LEU A 68 4.00 0.48 11.07
CA LEU A 68 4.61 -0.60 10.30
C LEU A 68 5.76 -1.26 11.07
N ALA A 69 6.58 -0.47 11.78
CA ALA A 69 7.63 -1.01 12.64
C ALA A 69 7.08 -1.94 13.74
N THR A 70 5.90 -1.66 14.31
CA THR A 70 5.26 -2.57 15.29
C THR A 70 4.86 -3.94 14.70
N LEU A 71 4.73 -4.01 13.37
CA LEU A 71 4.45 -5.25 12.63
C LEU A 71 5.72 -5.94 12.13
N GLY A 72 6.91 -5.42 12.49
CA GLY A 72 8.20 -5.88 11.96
C GLY A 72 8.39 -5.53 10.48
N LEU A 73 7.74 -4.47 10.01
CA LEU A 73 7.73 -4.04 8.61
C LEU A 73 8.45 -2.71 8.44
N ASP A 74 9.29 -2.65 7.42
CA ASP A 74 9.93 -1.40 7.02
C ASP A 74 9.18 -0.77 5.85
N LEU A 75 8.98 0.54 5.95
CA LEU A 75 8.47 1.37 4.88
C LEU A 75 9.54 2.30 4.39
N GLU A 76 9.77 2.26 3.09
CA GLU A 76 10.65 3.22 2.46
C GLU A 76 9.85 4.43 1.95
N CYS A 77 10.19 5.61 2.45
CA CYS A 77 9.72 6.88 1.93
C CYS A 77 10.68 7.31 0.82
N VAL A 78 10.18 7.40 -0.42
CA VAL A 78 11.02 7.67 -1.59
C VAL A 78 10.53 8.92 -2.30
N GLU A 79 11.42 9.91 -2.39
CA GLU A 79 11.26 11.08 -3.23
C GLU A 79 11.36 10.72 -4.71
N GLU A 80 10.72 11.51 -5.58
CA GLU A 80 10.56 11.21 -7.02
C GLU A 80 11.91 10.99 -7.73
N GLU A 81 12.94 11.73 -7.32
CA GLU A 81 14.30 11.70 -7.86
C GLU A 81 15.07 10.42 -7.51
N ASN A 82 14.60 9.66 -6.50
CA ASN A 82 15.25 8.46 -5.97
C ASN A 82 14.44 7.18 -6.22
N ASN A 83 13.53 7.17 -7.20
CA ASN A 83 12.66 6.03 -7.50
C ASN A 83 13.41 4.85 -8.16
N TYR A 84 14.28 4.18 -7.41
CA TYR A 84 14.97 2.96 -7.84
C TYR A 84 14.02 1.75 -7.80
N LYS A 85 14.24 0.69 -8.59
CA LYS A 85 13.24 -0.39 -8.74
C LYS A 85 13.13 -1.28 -7.49
N ILE A 86 11.90 -1.64 -7.09
CA ILE A 86 11.65 -2.72 -6.09
C ILE A 86 12.17 -4.03 -6.69
N ASN A 87 12.97 -4.80 -5.94
CA ASN A 87 13.63 -6.02 -6.42
C ASN A 87 13.36 -7.20 -5.46
N THR A 88 13.21 -8.41 -5.99
CA THR A 88 13.00 -9.65 -5.23
C THR A 88 14.23 -10.12 -4.46
N SER A 89 15.42 -9.60 -4.77
CA SER A 89 16.68 -9.86 -4.05
C SER A 89 16.94 -8.92 -2.88
N ASP A 90 16.05 -7.96 -2.62
CA ASP A 90 16.17 -7.10 -1.45
C ASP A 90 15.92 -7.91 -0.18
N THR A 91 16.91 -7.94 0.71
CA THR A 91 16.86 -8.65 2.00
C THR A 91 16.14 -7.85 3.06
N LYS A 92 15.88 -6.56 2.83
CA LYS A 92 15.00 -5.77 3.68
C LYS A 92 13.59 -6.34 3.54
N LEU A 93 12.85 -6.45 4.65
CA LEU A 93 11.45 -6.90 4.68
C LEU A 93 10.55 -5.84 4.05
N TYR A 94 10.73 -5.68 2.76
CA TYR A 94 10.25 -4.55 2.02
C TYR A 94 8.80 -4.76 1.65
N LEU A 95 7.93 -4.09 2.39
CA LEU A 95 6.50 -4.19 2.22
C LEU A 95 6.01 -3.43 0.97
N GLY A 96 6.72 -2.36 0.62
CA GLY A 96 6.25 -1.34 -0.30
C GLY A 96 6.90 0.02 -0.10
N ARG A 97 6.33 1.04 -0.76
CA ARG A 97 6.72 2.45 -0.66
C ARG A 97 5.56 3.36 -0.38
N VAL A 98 5.82 4.44 0.34
CA VAL A 98 5.02 5.65 0.22
C VAL A 98 5.80 6.66 -0.62
N THR A 99 5.11 7.21 -1.61
CA THR A 99 5.57 8.30 -2.48
C THR A 99 4.60 9.46 -2.35
N GLY A 100 4.94 10.64 -2.90
CA GLY A 100 4.01 11.77 -2.91
C GLY A 100 2.67 11.51 -3.62
N GLU A 101 2.54 10.41 -4.36
CA GLU A 101 1.33 10.10 -5.14
C GLU A 101 0.58 8.85 -4.69
N ALA A 102 1.25 7.93 -3.98
CA ALA A 102 0.65 6.65 -3.62
C ALA A 102 1.44 5.90 -2.54
N LEU A 103 0.70 5.07 -1.80
CA LEU A 103 1.22 3.88 -1.15
C LEU A 103 1.23 2.73 -2.16
N LYS A 104 2.37 2.07 -2.34
CA LYS A 104 2.55 0.93 -3.25
C LYS A 104 3.00 -0.27 -2.42
N LEU A 105 2.26 -1.37 -2.42
CA LEU A 105 2.58 -2.57 -1.66
C LEU A 105 2.87 -3.76 -2.57
N HIS A 106 3.72 -4.67 -2.10
CA HIS A 106 4.03 -5.93 -2.75
C HIS A 106 2.88 -6.94 -2.55
N ALA A 107 2.14 -7.26 -3.62
CA ALA A 107 0.93 -8.08 -3.51
C ALA A 107 1.19 -9.51 -2.99
N PRO A 108 2.23 -10.24 -3.45
CA PRO A 108 2.57 -11.54 -2.86
C PRO A 108 2.90 -11.50 -1.37
N ARG A 109 3.64 -10.50 -0.88
CA ARG A 109 3.89 -10.32 0.55
C ARG A 109 2.61 -10.08 1.33
N MET A 110 1.67 -9.28 0.79
CA MET A 110 0.37 -9.06 1.44
C MET A 110 -0.37 -10.38 1.62
N LYS A 111 -0.32 -11.27 0.63
CA LYS A 111 -0.88 -12.62 0.72
C LYS A 111 -0.24 -13.44 1.83
N GLU A 112 1.09 -13.45 1.91
CA GLU A 112 1.86 -14.19 2.94
C GLU A 112 1.56 -13.71 4.36
N MET A 113 1.40 -12.40 4.55
CA MET A 113 1.16 -11.78 5.85
C MET A 113 -0.28 -11.89 6.37
N GLY A 114 -1.21 -12.23 5.49
CA GLY A 114 -2.61 -12.42 5.84
C GLY A 114 -3.43 -11.12 5.99
N PHE A 115 -4.75 -11.32 6.07
CA PHE A 115 -5.73 -10.24 6.06
C PHE A 115 -5.61 -9.28 7.24
N ASP A 116 -5.29 -9.77 8.44
CA ASP A 116 -5.21 -8.89 9.63
C ASP A 116 -4.08 -7.87 9.52
N THR A 117 -2.93 -8.27 8.99
CA THR A 117 -1.82 -7.35 8.70
C THR A 117 -2.22 -6.38 7.60
N PHE A 118 -2.77 -6.88 6.49
CA PHE A 118 -3.26 -6.05 5.38
C PHE A 118 -4.25 -4.98 5.85
N ARG A 119 -5.22 -5.36 6.68
CA ARG A 119 -6.22 -4.46 7.27
C ARG A 119 -5.59 -3.39 8.14
N GLN A 120 -4.56 -3.73 8.92
CA GLN A 120 -3.83 -2.76 9.75
C GLN A 120 -3.04 -1.76 8.90
N ILE A 121 -2.34 -2.24 7.86
CA ILE A 121 -1.57 -1.39 6.94
C ILE A 121 -2.51 -0.44 6.18
N VAL A 122 -3.47 -1.00 5.44
CA VAL A 122 -4.35 -0.22 4.56
C VAL A 122 -5.32 0.62 5.37
N GLY A 123 -5.87 0.08 6.45
CA GLY A 123 -6.75 0.83 7.36
C GLY A 123 -6.02 1.93 8.13
N GLY A 124 -4.78 1.70 8.54
CA GLY A 124 -3.92 2.70 9.16
C GLY A 124 -3.62 3.85 8.20
N TYR A 125 -3.22 3.50 6.97
CA TYR A 125 -2.98 4.47 5.91
C TYR A 125 -4.23 5.32 5.59
N PHE A 126 -5.40 4.69 5.44
CA PHE A 126 -6.65 5.42 5.18
C PHE A 126 -7.02 6.36 6.32
N ARG A 127 -6.94 5.90 7.57
CA ARG A 127 -7.29 6.72 8.73
C ARG A 127 -6.38 7.93 8.86
N LEU A 128 -5.08 7.74 8.67
CA LEU A 128 -4.09 8.81 8.83
C LEU A 128 -4.18 9.87 7.71
N HIS A 129 -4.65 9.48 6.53
CA HIS A 129 -4.87 10.41 5.42
C HIS A 129 -6.25 11.09 5.46
N GLU A 130 -7.35 10.37 5.70
CA GLU A 130 -8.72 10.95 5.70
C GLU A 130 -9.00 11.94 6.83
N VAL A 131 -8.34 11.80 7.98
CA VAL A 131 -8.57 12.71 9.13
C VAL A 131 -8.05 14.12 8.86
N ARG A 132 -7.29 14.33 7.78
CA ARG A 132 -6.54 15.58 7.55
C ARG A 132 -6.58 16.09 6.09
N SER A 133 -7.39 15.47 5.21
CA SER A 133 -7.67 15.98 3.86
C SER A 133 -8.93 16.83 3.79
#